data_AF-A0A4Q3TQL5-F1
#
_entry.id   AF-A0A4Q3TQL5-F1
#
_cell.length_a   1.000
_cell.length_b   1.000
_cell.length_c   1.000
_cell.angle_alpha   90.00
_cell.angle_beta   90.00
_cell.angle_gamma   90.00
#
_symmetry.space_group_name_H-M   'P 1'
#
loop_
_entity.id
_entity.type
_entity.pdbx_description
1 polymer ?
#
loop_
_entity_poly.entity_id
_entity_poly.type
_entity_poly.pdbx_seq_one_letter_code
_entity_poly.pdbx_strand_id
1 'polypeptide(L)'
;MTVDQTTHPRPRPLLSRGLGVSSLALVLAISPVAGASAQTTSLRGVEAVKPGAAAPSDTALQRSAEIESRMRTVPTVTRLGPGERQVRASLRDLQVRQSVRLRGVQGEVGIPIGGREDEILKSGVLVLDFAYSPALLPDLSSVTVLINDEVVRSLPLPRSGADRTRVEIPIDPALIVPGDNRLNLRLIGHYTRDCEDPLHSSLWANIS
;
A
#
# COMPACT_ATOMS: atom_id res chain seq x y z
N MET A 1 5.07 25.26 64.62
CA MET A 1 4.21 24.07 64.55
C MET A 1 4.48 23.38 63.22
N THR A 2 5.17 22.25 63.33
CA THR A 2 5.64 21.37 62.27
C THR A 2 4.50 20.46 61.84
N VAL A 3 4.21 20.32 60.53
CA VAL A 3 3.81 19.03 59.93
C VAL A 3 4.30 19.00 58.48
N ASP A 4 5.28 18.12 58.31
CA ASP A 4 5.81 17.54 57.08
C ASP A 4 4.83 16.47 56.55
N GLN A 5 4.58 16.43 55.23
CA GLN A 5 3.87 15.32 54.56
C GLN A 5 4.49 15.06 53.19
N THR A 6 5.54 14.26 53.22
CA THR A 6 6.09 13.48 52.11
C THR A 6 5.07 12.46 51.61
N THR A 7 4.78 12.39 50.31
CA THR A 7 4.17 11.19 49.70
C THR A 7 4.73 10.95 48.29
N HIS A 8 5.32 9.77 48.14
CA HIS A 8 6.04 9.25 46.98
C HIS A 8 5.13 8.88 45.77
N PRO A 9 5.71 8.78 44.57
CA PRO A 9 5.01 8.48 43.32
C PRO A 9 4.67 6.99 43.17
N ARG A 10 3.53 6.68 42.52
CA ARG A 10 3.17 5.31 42.09
C ARG A 10 3.60 5.06 40.64
N PRO A 11 4.35 4.00 40.32
CA PRO A 11 4.62 3.58 38.95
C PRO A 11 3.40 2.89 38.32
N ARG A 12 3.09 3.21 37.06
CA ARG A 12 2.09 2.51 36.25
C ARG A 12 2.72 1.30 35.53
N PRO A 13 2.04 0.16 35.43
CA PRO A 13 2.57 -1.04 34.81
C PRO A 13 2.66 -0.94 33.29
N LEU A 14 3.77 -1.45 32.75
CA LEU A 14 4.07 -1.63 31.33
C LEU A 14 3.23 -2.79 30.77
N LEU A 15 2.35 -2.51 29.81
CA LEU A 15 1.75 -3.56 28.98
C LEU A 15 2.66 -3.84 27.77
N SER A 16 3.35 -4.97 27.84
CA SER A 16 3.99 -5.64 26.72
C SER A 16 2.90 -6.21 25.79
N ARG A 17 2.89 -5.83 24.51
CA ARG A 17 2.14 -6.54 23.48
C ARG A 17 3.04 -6.80 22.27
N GLY A 18 3.50 -8.04 22.21
CA GLY A 18 3.61 -8.91 21.04
C GLY A 18 4.12 -8.33 19.73
N LEU A 19 5.33 -8.75 19.35
CA LEU A 19 5.80 -8.76 17.97
C LEU A 19 4.83 -9.59 17.11
N GLY A 20 4.20 -8.95 16.14
CA GLY A 20 3.52 -9.61 15.02
C GLY A 20 4.40 -9.53 13.79
N VAL A 21 5.07 -10.63 13.44
CA VAL A 21 5.85 -10.78 12.21
C VAL A 21 4.85 -11.00 11.06
N SER A 22 4.58 -9.96 10.27
CA SER A 22 3.84 -10.09 9.01
C SER A 22 4.78 -10.46 7.87
N SER A 23 4.85 -11.76 7.57
CA SER A 23 5.38 -12.27 6.31
C SER A 23 4.26 -12.29 5.26
N LEU A 24 4.53 -11.80 4.04
CA LEU A 24 3.64 -12.02 2.89
C LEU A 24 4.45 -12.53 1.69
N ALA A 25 3.91 -13.59 1.08
CA ALA A 25 4.46 -14.36 -0.02
C ALA A 25 4.37 -13.61 -1.36
N LEU A 26 5.39 -13.78 -2.21
CA LEU A 26 5.34 -13.45 -3.63
C LEU A 26 4.88 -14.70 -4.41
N VAL A 27 3.76 -14.60 -5.13
CA VAL A 27 3.29 -15.64 -6.06
C VAL A 27 3.38 -15.08 -7.48
N LEU A 28 4.27 -15.65 -8.30
CA LEU A 28 4.36 -15.43 -9.74
C LEU A 28 3.48 -16.47 -10.43
N ALA A 29 2.49 -16.02 -11.19
CA ALA A 29 1.74 -16.86 -12.13
C ALA A 29 1.92 -16.28 -13.54
N ILE A 30 2.60 -17.05 -14.39
CA ILE A 30 2.73 -16.80 -15.83
C ILE A 30 1.66 -17.67 -16.51
N SER A 31 0.86 -17.09 -17.41
CA SER A 31 -0.04 -17.83 -18.30
C SER A 31 0.29 -17.51 -19.75
N PRO A 32 0.23 -18.49 -20.68
CA PRO A 32 0.45 -18.25 -22.09
C PRO A 32 -0.78 -17.68 -22.79
N VAL A 33 -0.52 -16.89 -23.83
CA VAL A 33 -1.52 -16.33 -24.75
C VAL A 33 -1.95 -17.40 -25.76
N ALA A 34 -3.25 -17.57 -25.94
CA ALA A 34 -3.91 -18.19 -27.10
C ALA A 34 -5.40 -17.86 -26.91
N GLY A 35 -6.07 -17.11 -27.77
CA GLY A 35 -6.23 -17.32 -29.20
C GLY A 35 -7.73 -17.24 -29.44
N ALA A 36 -8.18 -16.14 -30.03
CA ALA A 36 -9.58 -15.87 -30.29
C ALA A 36 -10.18 -16.90 -31.26
N SER A 37 -11.41 -17.34 -30.98
CA SER A 37 -12.35 -17.80 -32.00
C SER A 37 -13.78 -17.71 -31.45
N ALA A 38 -14.55 -16.83 -32.06
CA ALA A 38 -15.99 -16.75 -31.91
C ALA A 38 -16.65 -17.93 -32.64
N GLN A 39 -17.58 -18.64 -32.00
CA GLN A 39 -18.63 -19.37 -32.71
C GLN A 39 -19.97 -19.27 -31.98
N THR A 40 -20.90 -18.72 -32.74
CA THR A 40 -22.35 -18.66 -32.60
C THR A 40 -22.96 -20.06 -32.56
N THR A 41 -23.77 -20.38 -31.55
CA THR A 41 -24.67 -21.55 -31.62
C THR A 41 -26.01 -21.29 -30.92
N SER A 42 -27.03 -21.11 -31.76
CA SER A 42 -28.39 -21.65 -31.71
C SER A 42 -29.17 -21.65 -30.38
N LEU A 43 -30.19 -20.79 -30.32
CA LEU A 43 -31.31 -20.88 -29.38
C LEU A 43 -32.37 -21.86 -29.93
N ARG A 44 -32.58 -22.98 -29.23
CA ARG A 44 -33.79 -23.79 -29.38
C ARG A 44 -34.10 -24.52 -28.07
N GLY A 45 -35.38 -24.49 -27.71
CA GLY A 45 -36.03 -25.59 -26.99
C GLY A 45 -36.26 -25.37 -25.51
N VAL A 46 -37.49 -24.98 -25.18
CA VAL A 46 -38.10 -25.04 -23.85
C VAL A 46 -38.31 -26.52 -23.48
N GLU A 47 -37.87 -26.95 -22.29
CA GLU A 47 -38.57 -28.01 -21.56
C GLU A 47 -38.30 -27.93 -20.05
N ALA A 48 -39.39 -27.96 -19.28
CA ALA A 48 -39.41 -27.96 -17.83
C ALA A 48 -39.73 -29.37 -17.32
N VAL A 49 -38.89 -29.96 -16.45
CA VAL A 49 -39.23 -31.15 -15.65
C VAL A 49 -38.65 -31.07 -14.23
N LYS A 50 -39.54 -31.44 -13.30
CA LYS A 50 -39.53 -31.61 -11.83
C LYS A 50 -38.22 -31.95 -11.08
N PRO A 51 -38.14 -31.60 -9.77
CA PRO A 51 -37.07 -32.03 -8.89
C PRO A 51 -37.29 -33.47 -8.38
N GLY A 52 -36.30 -34.33 -8.59
CA GLY A 52 -36.19 -35.67 -8.00
C GLY A 52 -34.94 -35.75 -7.15
N ALA A 53 -35.10 -36.04 -5.86
CA ALA A 53 -34.03 -36.21 -4.90
C ALA A 53 -33.34 -37.58 -5.07
N ALA A 54 -32.01 -37.59 -5.24
CA ALA A 54 -31.12 -38.72 -4.91
C ALA A 54 -29.68 -38.22 -4.73
N ALA A 55 -28.99 -38.73 -3.72
CA ALA A 55 -27.76 -38.22 -3.11
C ALA A 55 -26.46 -38.38 -3.95
N PRO A 56 -25.43 -37.54 -3.70
CA PRO A 56 -24.04 -37.85 -4.04
C PRO A 56 -23.17 -37.98 -2.77
N SER A 57 -22.68 -39.19 -2.46
CA SER A 57 -21.74 -39.41 -1.33
C SER A 57 -20.27 -39.49 -1.75
N ASP A 58 -19.96 -39.52 -3.06
CA ASP A 58 -18.57 -39.69 -3.55
C ASP A 58 -17.81 -38.38 -3.81
N THR A 59 -18.51 -37.24 -3.87
CA THR A 59 -17.86 -35.94 -4.09
C THR A 59 -17.09 -35.44 -2.86
N ALA A 60 -17.41 -35.95 -1.66
CA ALA A 60 -16.82 -35.47 -0.41
C ALA A 60 -15.35 -35.88 -0.26
N LEU A 61 -15.00 -37.12 -0.62
CA LEU A 61 -13.64 -37.66 -0.44
C LEU A 61 -12.63 -37.04 -1.41
N GLN A 62 -13.05 -36.75 -2.65
CA GLN A 62 -12.16 -36.12 -3.65
C GLN A 62 -11.91 -34.64 -3.34
N ARG A 63 -12.88 -33.94 -2.74
CA ARG A 63 -12.76 -32.53 -2.34
C ARG A 63 -11.77 -32.32 -1.20
N SER A 64 -11.66 -33.29 -0.29
CA SER A 64 -10.71 -33.25 0.84
C SER A 64 -9.25 -33.30 0.37
N ALA A 65 -8.92 -34.10 -0.65
CA ALA A 65 -7.54 -34.22 -1.13
C ALA A 65 -7.05 -32.98 -1.90
N GLU A 66 -7.95 -32.29 -2.62
CA GLU A 66 -7.60 -31.03 -3.32
C GLU A 66 -7.44 -29.85 -2.35
N ILE A 67 -8.21 -29.83 -1.25
CA ILE A 67 -8.06 -28.82 -0.18
C ILE A 67 -6.74 -28.99 0.56
N GLU A 68 -6.30 -30.22 0.81
CA GLU A 68 -5.04 -30.50 1.51
C GLU A 68 -3.80 -30.08 0.69
N SER A 69 -3.86 -30.23 -0.64
CA SER A 69 -2.82 -29.78 -1.56
C SER A 69 -2.70 -28.25 -1.65
N ARG A 70 -3.83 -27.53 -1.53
CA ARG A 70 -3.87 -26.05 -1.53
C ARG A 70 -3.38 -25.42 -0.22
N MET A 71 -3.30 -26.17 0.87
CA MET A 71 -2.87 -25.66 2.18
C MET A 71 -1.35 -25.66 2.38
N ARG A 72 -0.57 -26.14 1.41
CA ARG A 72 0.90 -26.27 1.52
C ARG A 72 1.67 -25.32 0.60
N THR A 73 1.17 -24.11 0.36
CA THR A 73 2.01 -23.04 -0.20
C THR A 73 2.60 -22.24 0.96
N VAL A 74 3.70 -22.76 1.51
CA VAL A 74 4.54 -21.99 2.43
C VAL A 74 5.04 -20.76 1.65
N PRO A 75 4.94 -19.52 2.18
CA PRO A 75 5.52 -18.37 1.52
C PRO A 75 7.01 -18.64 1.31
N THR A 76 7.45 -18.71 0.06
CA THR A 76 8.87 -18.75 -0.28
C THR A 76 9.47 -17.45 0.25
N VAL A 77 10.17 -17.50 1.38
CA VAL A 77 11.04 -16.41 1.81
C VAL A 77 12.09 -16.29 0.72
N THR A 78 12.03 -15.23 -0.09
CA THR A 78 13.07 -14.93 -1.07
C THR A 78 14.39 -14.82 -0.31
N ARG A 79 15.24 -15.84 -0.46
CA ARG A 79 16.55 -15.87 0.17
C ARG A 79 17.43 -14.87 -0.57
N LEU A 80 17.93 -13.86 0.13
CA LEU A 80 18.92 -12.92 -0.40
C LEU A 80 20.10 -13.72 -0.99
N GLY A 81 20.47 -13.42 -2.22
CA GLY A 81 21.65 -13.99 -2.87
C GLY A 81 22.95 -13.55 -2.18
N PRO A 82 24.07 -14.22 -2.47
CA PRO A 82 25.39 -13.77 -1.99
C PRO A 82 25.64 -12.31 -2.38
N GLY A 83 25.97 -11.46 -1.40
CA GLY A 83 26.22 -10.03 -1.61
C GLY A 83 24.97 -9.15 -1.71
N GLU A 84 23.76 -9.72 -1.70
CA GLU A 84 22.52 -8.94 -1.60
C GLU A 84 22.20 -8.62 -0.15
N ARG A 85 21.66 -7.42 0.08
CA ARG A 85 21.06 -7.07 1.36
C ARG A 85 19.69 -6.45 1.16
N GLN A 86 18.85 -6.59 2.18
CA GLN A 86 17.59 -5.87 2.27
C GLN A 86 17.76 -4.66 3.19
N VAL A 87 17.33 -3.49 2.73
CA VAL A 87 17.32 -2.26 3.51
C VAL A 87 15.88 -1.82 3.72
N ARG A 88 15.55 -1.35 4.92
CA ARG A 88 14.29 -0.67 5.22
C ARG A 88 14.63 0.71 5.76
N ALA A 89 14.06 1.74 5.17
CA ALA A 89 14.19 3.12 5.61
C ALA A 89 12.79 3.70 5.81
N SER A 90 12.53 4.24 7.00
CA SER A 90 11.35 5.03 7.30
C SER A 90 11.62 6.52 7.08
N LEU A 91 10.57 7.34 7.04
CA LEU A 91 10.71 8.80 7.00
C LEU A 91 11.62 9.33 8.13
N ARG A 92 11.54 8.75 9.33
CA ARG A 92 12.39 9.11 10.46
C ARG A 92 13.86 8.82 10.20
N ASP A 93 14.18 7.70 9.56
CA ASP A 93 15.56 7.31 9.21
C ASP A 93 16.14 8.29 8.17
N LEU A 94 15.28 8.83 7.31
CA LEU A 94 15.57 9.89 6.34
C LEU A 94 15.49 11.29 6.95
N GLN A 95 15.57 11.41 8.28
CA GLN A 95 15.56 12.65 9.05
C GLN A 95 14.25 13.46 8.99
N VAL A 96 13.17 12.89 8.44
CA VAL A 96 11.81 13.45 8.48
C VAL A 96 11.16 13.04 9.81
N ARG A 97 11.33 13.88 10.84
CA ARG A 97 10.95 13.56 12.23
C ARG A 97 9.48 13.80 12.56
N GLN A 98 8.80 14.60 11.76
CA GLN A 98 7.37 14.93 11.86
C GLN A 98 6.67 14.54 10.56
N SER A 99 5.34 14.42 10.61
CA SER A 99 4.57 14.16 9.39
C SER A 99 4.78 15.26 8.36
N VAL A 100 4.94 14.86 7.11
CA VAL A 100 5.06 15.79 5.98
C VAL A 100 3.68 16.35 5.71
N ARG A 101 3.55 17.67 5.80
CA ARG A 101 2.30 18.36 5.49
C ARG A 101 2.40 19.10 4.17
N LEU A 102 1.61 18.67 3.20
CA LEU A 102 1.41 19.35 1.92
C LEU A 102 0.16 20.22 2.02
N ARG A 103 0.21 21.47 1.54
CA ARG A 103 -0.90 22.42 1.64
C ARG A 103 -1.10 23.21 0.36
N GLY A 104 -2.30 23.78 0.21
CA GLY A 104 -2.68 24.60 -0.93
C GLY A 104 -3.00 23.78 -2.17
N VAL A 105 -3.20 24.46 -3.30
CA VAL A 105 -3.53 23.82 -4.59
C VAL A 105 -2.40 22.96 -5.13
N GLN A 106 -1.15 23.33 -4.83
CA GLN A 106 0.04 22.56 -5.16
C GLN A 106 1.01 22.61 -3.98
N GLY A 107 1.17 21.49 -3.30
CA GLY A 107 2.13 21.33 -2.20
C GLY A 107 3.11 20.22 -2.53
N GLU A 108 4.41 20.45 -2.35
CA GLU A 108 5.44 19.46 -2.67
C GLU A 108 6.50 19.40 -1.58
N VAL A 109 7.03 18.20 -1.33
CA VAL A 109 8.26 18.00 -0.56
C VAL A 109 9.19 17.08 -1.35
N GLY A 110 10.49 17.34 -1.28
CA GLY A 110 11.54 16.43 -1.71
C GLY A 110 12.24 15.82 -0.50
N ILE A 111 12.33 14.50 -0.46
CA ILE A 111 12.99 13.75 0.61
C ILE A 111 14.20 13.07 -0.01
N PRO A 112 15.42 13.39 0.44
CA PRO A 112 16.60 12.68 -0.04
C PRO A 112 16.51 11.22 0.39
N ILE A 113 16.62 10.32 -0.57
CA ILE A 113 16.71 8.88 -0.35
C ILE A 113 18.09 8.44 -0.83
N GLY A 114 19.00 8.22 0.12
CA GLY A 114 20.37 7.82 -0.19
C GLY A 114 20.47 6.31 -0.41
N GLY A 115 21.13 5.91 -1.49
CA GLY A 115 21.75 4.60 -1.62
C GLY A 115 23.23 4.67 -1.28
N ARG A 116 23.90 3.51 -1.23
CA ARG A 116 25.36 3.55 -1.40
C ARG A 116 25.69 3.68 -2.88
N GLU A 117 26.85 4.25 -3.19
CA GLU A 117 27.34 4.39 -4.57
C GLU A 117 27.78 3.06 -5.18
N ASP A 118 28.09 2.06 -4.36
CA ASP A 118 28.49 0.72 -4.77
C ASP A 118 27.31 -0.28 -4.82
N GLU A 119 26.08 0.19 -4.63
CA GLU A 119 24.89 -0.65 -4.59
C GLU A 119 23.89 -0.27 -5.68
N ILE A 120 23.32 -1.31 -6.31
CA ILE A 120 22.22 -1.18 -7.26
C ILE A 120 20.95 -1.77 -6.66
N LEU A 121 19.83 -1.08 -6.84
CA LEU A 121 18.54 -1.62 -6.44
C LEU A 121 18.19 -2.81 -7.34
N LYS A 122 17.74 -3.92 -6.77
CA LYS A 122 17.20 -5.07 -7.54
C LYS A 122 15.67 -5.09 -7.55
N SER A 123 15.07 -4.71 -6.44
CA SER A 123 13.63 -4.54 -6.29
C SER A 123 13.36 -3.65 -5.09
N GLY A 124 12.26 -2.90 -5.14
CA GLY A 124 11.86 -2.01 -4.05
C GLY A 124 10.35 -1.86 -3.99
N VAL A 125 9.86 -1.55 -2.79
CA VAL A 125 8.47 -1.18 -2.57
C VAL A 125 8.45 0.06 -1.68
N LEU A 126 7.81 1.12 -2.14
CA LEU A 126 7.46 2.27 -1.31
C LEU A 126 6.13 1.99 -0.64
N VAL A 127 6.11 2.08 0.68
CA VAL A 127 4.87 2.05 1.47
C VAL A 127 4.54 3.48 1.87
N LEU A 128 3.38 3.97 1.45
CA LEU A 128 2.93 5.33 1.71
C LEU A 128 1.67 5.28 2.59
N ASP A 129 1.80 5.77 3.82
CA ASP A 129 0.69 6.04 4.74
C ASP A 129 0.39 7.54 4.73
N PHE A 130 -0.86 7.92 4.47
CA PHE A 130 -1.24 9.33 4.43
C PHE A 130 -2.73 9.54 4.75
N ALA A 131 -3.05 10.76 5.15
CA ALA A 131 -4.40 11.28 5.36
C ALA A 131 -4.55 12.60 4.59
N TYR A 132 -5.77 12.98 4.26
CA TYR A 132 -6.05 14.18 3.50
C TYR A 132 -7.42 14.75 3.86
N SER A 133 -7.65 15.98 3.45
CA SER A 133 -8.94 16.63 3.70
C SER A 133 -10.08 15.92 2.97
N PRO A 134 -11.18 15.55 3.66
CA PRO A 134 -12.36 14.96 3.02
C PRO A 134 -13.11 15.94 2.10
N ALA A 135 -12.76 17.23 2.15
CA ALA A 135 -13.29 18.26 1.27
C ALA A 135 -12.64 18.28 -0.12
N LEU A 136 -11.52 17.59 -0.33
CA LEU A 136 -10.90 17.48 -1.65
C LEU A 136 -11.85 16.76 -2.62
N LEU A 137 -11.84 17.24 -3.86
CA LEU A 137 -12.61 16.65 -4.96
C LEU A 137 -11.85 15.43 -5.51
N PRO A 138 -12.41 14.21 -5.45
CA PRO A 138 -11.70 12.98 -5.83
C PRO A 138 -11.24 12.91 -7.28
N ASP A 139 -11.96 13.59 -8.18
CA ASP A 139 -11.70 13.60 -9.62
C ASP A 139 -10.69 14.67 -10.05
N LEU A 140 -10.44 15.67 -9.22
CA LEU A 140 -9.51 16.77 -9.50
C LEU A 140 -8.26 16.73 -8.61
N SER A 141 -8.33 16.03 -7.47
CA SER A 141 -7.26 16.02 -6.49
C SER A 141 -6.47 14.71 -6.53
N SER A 142 -5.15 14.80 -6.40
CA SER A 142 -4.26 13.65 -6.39
C SER A 142 -3.04 13.86 -5.51
N VAL A 143 -2.48 12.76 -5.02
CA VAL A 143 -1.11 12.72 -4.49
C VAL A 143 -0.25 11.96 -5.49
N THR A 144 0.79 12.61 -6.01
CA THR A 144 1.75 12.03 -6.94
C THR A 144 3.06 11.73 -6.23
N VAL A 145 3.56 10.51 -6.46
CA VAL A 145 4.87 10.04 -6.03
C VAL A 145 5.81 10.15 -7.22
N LEU A 146 6.92 10.84 -7.02
CA LEU A 146 7.99 10.96 -8.01
C LEU A 146 9.31 10.49 -7.43
N ILE A 147 10.15 9.90 -8.25
CA ILE A 147 11.54 9.55 -7.92
C ILE A 147 12.42 10.20 -8.96
N ASN A 148 13.37 11.03 -8.52
CA ASN A 148 14.26 11.78 -9.41
C ASN A 148 13.48 12.54 -10.51
N ASP A 149 12.39 13.18 -10.09
CA ASP A 149 11.44 13.94 -10.92
C ASP A 149 10.64 13.11 -11.95
N GLU A 150 10.80 11.79 -11.97
CA GLU A 150 10.00 10.87 -12.79
C GLU A 150 8.75 10.40 -12.04
N VAL A 151 7.58 10.40 -12.69
CA VAL A 151 6.32 10.02 -12.06
C VAL A 151 6.24 8.50 -11.90
N VAL A 152 6.27 8.03 -10.66
CA VAL A 152 6.10 6.61 -10.32
C VAL A 152 4.62 6.25 -10.26
N ARG A 153 3.83 7.08 -9.56
CA ARG A 153 2.41 6.82 -9.34
C ARG A 153 1.65 8.09 -9.03
N SER A 154 0.47 8.24 -9.65
CA SER A 154 -0.56 9.17 -9.18
C SER A 154 -1.65 8.41 -8.44
N LEU A 155 -2.01 8.91 -7.25
CA LEU A 155 -2.98 8.32 -6.34
C LEU A 155 -4.24 9.21 -6.29
N PRO A 156 -5.42 8.67 -6.65
CA PRO A 156 -6.67 9.40 -6.48
C PRO A 156 -7.01 9.57 -4.99
N LEU A 157 -7.82 10.58 -4.67
CA LEU A 157 -8.18 10.93 -3.29
C LEU A 157 -9.70 10.76 -3.02
N PRO A 158 -10.22 9.51 -2.95
CA PRO A 158 -11.62 9.25 -2.69
C PRO A 158 -12.02 9.61 -1.25
N ARG A 159 -13.21 10.19 -1.06
CA ARG A 159 -13.67 10.62 0.28
C ARG A 159 -13.66 9.50 1.34
N SER A 160 -13.87 8.25 0.95
CA SER A 160 -13.93 7.09 1.86
C SER A 160 -12.58 6.76 2.54
N GLY A 161 -11.45 7.24 2.01
CA GLY A 161 -10.10 6.96 2.54
C GLY A 161 -9.40 8.15 3.21
N ALA A 162 -10.12 9.27 3.40
CA ALA A 162 -9.53 10.55 3.79
C ALA A 162 -8.82 10.52 5.16
N ASP A 163 -9.37 9.80 6.14
CA ASP A 163 -8.81 9.75 7.51
C ASP A 163 -7.47 9.01 7.57
N ARG A 164 -7.32 7.94 6.78
CA ARG A 164 -6.10 7.14 6.67
C ARG A 164 -6.16 6.22 5.46
N THR A 165 -5.19 6.36 4.56
CA THR A 165 -4.97 5.47 3.43
C THR A 165 -3.54 4.95 3.47
N ARG A 166 -3.36 3.66 3.14
CA ARG A 166 -2.05 3.03 2.97
C ARG A 166 -1.97 2.41 1.58
N VAL A 167 -0.90 2.69 0.85
CA VAL A 167 -0.64 2.15 -0.49
C VAL A 167 0.77 1.59 -0.56
N GLU A 168 0.92 0.45 -1.23
CA GLU A 168 2.22 -0.13 -1.56
C GLU A 168 2.46 0.07 -3.05
N ILE A 169 3.61 0.66 -3.38
CA ILE A 169 3.97 1.06 -4.74
C ILE A 169 5.27 0.33 -5.09
N PRO A 170 5.25 -0.64 -6.01
CA PRO A 170 6.48 -1.25 -6.49
C PRO A 170 7.32 -0.18 -7.20
N ILE A 171 8.63 -0.17 -6.91
CA ILE A 171 9.57 0.77 -7.50
C ILE A 171 10.35 0.05 -8.59
N ASP A 172 10.34 0.64 -9.79
CA ASP A 172 11.22 0.21 -10.87
C ASP A 172 12.68 0.50 -10.48
N PRO A 173 13.55 -0.52 -10.42
CA PRO A 173 14.96 -0.33 -10.13
C PRO A 173 15.67 0.68 -11.03
N ALA A 174 15.22 0.86 -12.28
CA ALA A 174 15.82 1.80 -13.22
C ALA A 174 15.69 3.27 -12.79
N LEU A 175 14.74 3.58 -11.89
CA LEU A 175 14.55 4.93 -11.36
C LEU A 175 15.51 5.27 -10.22
N ILE A 176 16.18 4.27 -9.65
CA ILE A 176 17.11 4.46 -8.54
C ILE A 176 18.54 4.31 -9.05
N VAL A 177 19.27 5.43 -9.04
CA VAL A 177 20.68 5.47 -9.43
C VAL A 177 21.59 5.21 -8.23
N PRO A 178 22.83 4.76 -8.44
CA PRO A 178 23.81 4.69 -7.34
C PRO A 178 24.06 6.08 -6.74
N GLY A 179 24.10 6.17 -5.41
CA GLY A 179 24.30 7.43 -4.68
C GLY A 179 23.00 8.19 -4.38
N ASP A 180 22.96 9.47 -4.74
CA ASP A 180 21.91 10.40 -4.34
C ASP A 180 20.65 10.24 -5.19
N ASN A 181 19.52 9.97 -4.52
CA ASN A 181 18.20 9.96 -5.13
C ASN A 181 17.26 10.88 -4.34
N ARG A 182 16.16 11.29 -4.97
CA ARG A 182 15.13 12.11 -4.31
C ARG A 182 13.74 11.52 -4.53
N LEU A 183 13.00 11.36 -3.44
CA LEU A 183 11.59 11.03 -3.42
C LEU A 183 10.81 12.33 -3.29
N ASN A 184 10.04 12.69 -4.31
CA ASN A 184 9.14 13.85 -4.21
C ASN A 184 7.71 13.36 -4.00
N LEU A 185 7.00 14.03 -3.10
CA LEU A 185 5.58 13.82 -2.85
C LEU A 185 4.86 15.12 -3.15
N ARG A 186 3.96 15.09 -4.13
CA ARG A 186 3.23 16.26 -4.61
C ARG A 186 1.74 16.08 -4.42
N LEU A 187 1.10 17.04 -3.77
CA LEU A 187 -0.35 17.21 -3.73
C LEU A 187 -0.76 18.15 -4.85
N ILE A 188 -1.75 17.74 -5.63
CA ILE A 188 -2.62 18.63 -6.40
C ILE A 188 -3.98 18.59 -5.71
N GLY A 189 -4.45 19.72 -5.19
CA GLY A 189 -5.64 19.79 -4.34
C GLY A 189 -6.65 20.80 -4.85
N HIS A 190 -7.90 20.34 -5.05
CA HIS A 190 -9.04 21.19 -5.37
C HIS A 190 -10.21 20.85 -4.45
N TYR A 191 -10.89 21.85 -3.90
CA TYR A 191 -12.05 21.64 -3.01
C TYR A 191 -13.38 22.10 -3.63
N THR A 192 -13.33 22.86 -4.73
CA THR A 192 -14.49 23.30 -5.51
C THR A 192 -14.17 23.26 -7.00
N ARG A 193 -15.21 23.26 -7.84
CA ARG A 193 -15.07 23.38 -9.31
C ARG A 193 -15.20 24.82 -9.80
N ASP A 194 -15.60 25.72 -8.90
CA ASP A 194 -15.74 27.14 -9.17
C ASP A 194 -14.45 27.88 -8.81
N CYS A 195 -14.53 29.20 -8.63
CA CYS A 195 -13.40 29.98 -8.11
C CYS A 195 -12.98 29.46 -6.74
N GLU A 196 -11.70 29.08 -6.59
CA GLU A 196 -11.12 28.56 -5.35
C GLU A 196 -10.08 29.53 -4.77
N ASP A 197 -9.95 29.54 -3.45
CA ASP A 197 -8.83 30.21 -2.77
C ASP A 197 -7.63 29.24 -2.71
N PRO A 198 -6.47 29.57 -3.31
CA PRO A 198 -5.30 28.69 -3.35
C PRO A 198 -4.75 28.28 -1.98
N LEU A 199 -5.08 29.04 -0.93
CA LEU A 199 -4.60 28.82 0.44
C LEU A 199 -5.72 28.39 1.40
N HIS A 200 -6.88 27.99 0.88
CA HIS A 200 -8.00 27.56 1.70
C HIS A 200 -7.60 26.45 2.69
N SER A 201 -8.09 26.53 3.92
CA SER A 201 -7.71 25.63 5.02
C SER A 201 -8.04 24.16 4.77
N SER A 202 -8.97 23.88 3.85
CA SER A 202 -9.34 22.54 3.38
C SER A 202 -8.30 21.90 2.46
N LEU A 203 -7.33 22.63 1.93
CA LEU A 203 -6.34 22.12 0.98
C LEU A 203 -5.12 21.57 1.73
N TRP A 204 -5.20 20.30 2.14
CA TRP A 204 -4.09 19.65 2.84
C TRP A 204 -4.05 18.14 2.63
N ALA A 205 -2.82 17.61 2.67
CA ALA A 205 -2.51 16.19 2.85
C ALA A 205 -1.37 16.04 3.88
N ASN A 206 -1.39 14.95 4.64
CA ASN A 206 -0.42 14.67 5.68
C ASN A 206 0.11 13.24 5.51
N ILE A 207 1.42 13.10 5.33
CA ILE A 207 2.10 11.82 5.09
C ILE A 207 2.92 11.45 6.33
N SER A 208 2.89 10.18 6.72
CA SER A 208 3.49 9.66 7.96
C SER A 208 4.39 8.45 7.76
#